data_AF-A0A1M4MHW0-F1
#
_entry.id   AF-A0A1M4MHW0-F1
#
_cell.length_a   1.000
_cell.length_b   1.000
_cell.length_c   1.000
_cell.angle_alpha   90.00
_cell.angle_beta   90.00
_cell.angle_gamma   90.00
#
_symmetry.space_group_name_H-M   'P 1'
#
loop_
_entity.id
_entity.type
_entity.pdbx_description
1 polymer ?
#
loop_
_entity_poly.entity_id
_entity_poly.type
_entity_poly.pdbx_seq_one_letter_code
_entity_poly.pdbx_strand_id
1 'polypeptide(L)'
;MNEPRRLTVVRGRVRCTEKESVPVDQCRLCVHSARVVVKGIELPSPARAYCSRCRDAPDIAMAKIEAVLCDDLSGEGFRSIANIIS
;
A
#
# COMPACT_ATOMS: atom_id res chain seq x y z
N MET A 1 4.51 1.68 -19.41
CA MET A 1 3.88 1.80 -18.08
C MET A 1 3.60 0.39 -17.60
N ASN A 2 4.08 0.02 -16.41
CA ASN A 2 3.84 -1.33 -15.89
C ASN A 2 2.41 -1.42 -15.33
N GLU A 3 1.74 -2.55 -15.51
CA GLU A 3 0.40 -2.74 -14.98
C GLU A 3 0.49 -2.92 -13.45
N PRO A 4 -0.32 -2.19 -12.66
CA PRO A 4 -0.25 -2.30 -11.21
C PRO A 4 -0.72 -3.67 -10.73
N ARG A 5 0.05 -4.28 -9.84
CA ARG A 5 -0.28 -5.58 -9.25
C ARG A 5 -1.34 -5.40 -8.17
N ARG A 6 -2.48 -6.07 -8.33
CA ARG A 6 -3.59 -6.03 -7.37
C ARG A 6 -3.41 -7.07 -6.27
N LEU A 7 -3.38 -6.61 -5.03
CA LEU A 7 -3.31 -7.45 -3.82
C LEU A 7 -4.64 -7.38 -3.08
N THR A 8 -5.41 -8.47 -3.11
CA THR A 8 -6.66 -8.57 -2.36
C THR A 8 -6.39 -8.61 -0.86
N VAL A 9 -7.17 -7.86 -0.09
CA VAL A 9 -7.13 -7.90 1.36
C VAL A 9 -7.95 -9.10 1.84
N VAL A 10 -7.31 -9.98 2.60
CA VAL A 10 -7.96 -11.12 3.25
C VAL A 10 -7.67 -11.02 4.74
N ARG A 11 -8.73 -10.87 5.54
CA ARG A 11 -8.64 -10.75 7.01
C ARG A 11 -7.65 -9.65 7.45
N GLY A 12 -7.71 -8.48 6.81
CA GLY A 12 -6.85 -7.32 7.14
C GLY A 12 -5.39 -7.47 6.71
N ARG A 13 -5.06 -8.43 5.84
CA ARG A 13 -3.71 -8.66 5.34
C ARG A 13 -3.68 -8.76 3.83
N VAL A 14 -2.54 -8.47 3.23
CA VAL A 14 -2.27 -8.72 1.82
C VAL A 14 -1.15 -9.75 1.67
N ARG A 15 -1.21 -10.56 0.62
CA ARG A 15 -0.07 -11.41 0.21
C ARG A 15 0.91 -10.54 -0.58
N CYS A 16 1.87 -9.95 0.12
CA CYS A 16 2.79 -8.97 -0.48
C CYS A 16 3.73 -9.63 -1.49
N THR A 17 4.27 -10.79 -1.11
CA THR A 17 5.10 -11.67 -1.95
C THR A 17 4.58 -13.10 -1.85
N GLU A 18 5.13 -14.01 -2.66
CA GLU A 18 4.80 -15.44 -2.58
C GLU A 18 5.14 -16.09 -1.25
N LYS A 19 5.98 -15.47 -0.42
CA LYS A 19 6.42 -16.01 0.88
C LYS A 19 5.84 -15.23 2.06
N GLU A 20 5.52 -13.96 1.86
CA GLU A 20 5.20 -13.04 2.94
C GLU A 20 3.81 -12.44 2.81
N SER A 21 3.08 -12.40 3.93
CA SER A 21 1.85 -11.63 4.07
C SER A 21 2.07 -10.53 5.11
N VAL A 22 1.67 -9.31 4.79
CA VAL A 22 1.81 -8.15 5.68
C VAL A 22 0.45 -7.60 6.10
N PRO A 23 0.33 -7.00 7.29
CA PRO A 23 -0.87 -6.24 7.67
C PRO A 23 -1.14 -5.14 6.66
N VAL A 24 -2.41 -4.95 6.30
CA VAL A 24 -2.81 -3.95 5.32
C VAL A 24 -2.43 -2.52 5.76
N ASP A 25 -2.42 -2.25 7.06
CA ASP A 25 -2.02 -0.96 7.62
C ASP A 25 -0.59 -0.56 7.27
N GLN A 26 0.31 -1.53 7.06
CA GLN A 26 1.69 -1.22 6.65
C GLN A 26 1.74 -0.62 5.25
N CYS A 27 0.82 -0.98 4.36
CA CYS A 27 0.78 -0.48 2.99
C CYS A 27 0.63 1.05 2.92
N ARG A 28 0.09 1.70 3.97
CA ARG A 28 -0.01 3.17 4.05
C ARG A 28 1.33 3.90 4.00
N LEU A 29 2.44 3.19 4.28
CA LEU A 29 3.80 3.71 4.24
C LEU A 29 4.67 2.99 3.20
N CYS A 30 4.11 2.11 2.38
CA CYS A 30 4.89 1.36 1.40
C CYS A 30 5.12 2.18 0.13
N VAL A 31 6.37 2.30 -0.35
CA VAL A 31 6.68 3.01 -1.62
C VAL A 31 5.93 2.45 -2.82
N HIS A 32 5.68 1.14 -2.80
CA HIS A 32 5.01 0.46 -3.91
C HIS A 32 3.49 0.65 -3.87
N SER A 33 2.91 1.05 -2.73
CA SER A 33 1.46 1.21 -2.62
C SER A 33 1.02 2.47 -3.36
N ALA A 34 0.52 2.31 -4.59
CA ALA A 34 0.15 3.43 -5.44
C ALA A 34 -1.32 3.84 -5.23
N ARG A 35 -2.22 2.86 -5.18
CA ARG A 35 -3.67 3.05 -5.01
C ARG A 35 -4.25 2.03 -4.04
N VAL A 36 -5.41 2.32 -3.49
CA VAL A 36 -6.21 1.42 -2.66
C VAL A 36 -7.63 1.34 -3.20
N VAL A 37 -8.29 0.20 -3.01
CA VAL A 37 -9.69 0.01 -3.41
C VAL A 37 -10.56 0.04 -2.16
N VAL A 38 -11.58 0.89 -2.14
CA VAL A 38 -12.55 1.02 -1.06
C VAL A 38 -13.95 0.98 -1.66
N LYS A 39 -14.78 -0.01 -1.29
CA LYS A 39 -16.13 -0.19 -1.84
C LYS A 39 -16.12 -0.24 -3.38
N GLY A 40 -15.15 -0.94 -3.96
CA GLY A 40 -14.93 -1.01 -5.41
C GLY A 40 -14.34 0.26 -6.07
N ILE A 41 -14.11 1.34 -5.32
CA ILE A 41 -13.57 2.60 -5.86
C ILE A 41 -12.05 2.66 -5.64
N GLU A 42 -11.30 2.95 -6.71
CA GLU A 42 -9.86 3.22 -6.60
C GLU A 42 -9.60 4.64 -6.09
N LEU A 43 -8.78 4.74 -5.04
CA LEU A 43 -8.35 5.99 -4.44
C LEU A 43 -6.81 6.03 -4.39
N PRO A 44 -6.18 7.21 -4.44
CA PRO A 44 -4.76 7.36 -4.19
C PRO A 44 -4.37 6.75 -2.84
N SER A 45 -3.26 6.01 -2.78
CA SER A 45 -2.77 5.47 -1.52
C SER A 45 -2.28 6.59 -0.59
N PRO A 46 -2.47 6.48 0.74
CA PRO A 46 -1.88 7.43 1.69
C PRO A 46 -0.36 7.52 1.54
N ALA A 47 0.29 6.43 1.13
CA ALA A 47 1.73 6.38 0.89
C ALA A 47 2.20 7.42 -0.14
N ARG A 48 1.39 7.73 -1.15
CA ARG A 48 1.71 8.73 -2.19
C ARG A 48 1.64 10.16 -1.71
N ALA A 49 0.91 10.41 -0.63
CA ALA A 49 0.74 11.71 -0.02
C ALA A 49 1.44 11.80 1.34
N TYR A 50 2.33 10.85 1.64
CA TYR A 50 3.11 10.87 2.87
C TYR A 50 4.06 12.07 2.88
N CYS A 51 3.92 12.93 3.89
CA CYS A 51 4.82 14.03 4.15
C CYS A 51 5.88 13.60 5.17
N SER A 52 7.15 13.48 4.76
CA SER A 52 8.25 13.12 5.67
C SER A 52 8.48 14.15 6.78
N ARG A 53 8.20 15.43 6.51
CA ARG A 53 8.34 16.53 7.48
C ARG A 53 7.27 16.47 8.57
N CYS A 54 6.02 16.22 8.20
CA CYS A 54 4.90 16.12 9.15
C CYS A 54 4.73 14.71 9.73
N ARG A 55 5.38 13.70 9.13
CA ARG A 55 5.19 12.27 9.40
C ARG A 55 3.72 11.85 9.29
N ASP A 56 3.02 12.42 8.32
CA ASP A 56 1.58 12.27 8.17
C ASP A 56 1.17 11.93 6.73
N ALA A 57 0.02 11.29 6.59
CA ALA A 57 -0.56 10.88 5.32
C ALA A 57 -2.10 10.94 5.42
N PRO A 58 -2.83 11.12 4.29
CA PRO A 58 -4.29 11.19 4.29
C PRO A 58 -4.94 10.06 5.09
N ASP A 59 -5.94 10.42 5.89
CA ASP A 59 -6.68 9.47 6.71
C ASP A 59 -7.64 8.65 5.84
N ILE A 60 -7.14 7.53 5.34
CA ILE A 60 -7.96 6.49 4.73
C ILE A 60 -8.14 5.40 5.77
N ALA A 61 -9.40 5.03 6.02
CA ALA A 61 -9.75 3.92 6.90
C ALA A 61 -9.25 2.59 6.29
N MET A 62 -7.99 2.24 6.57
CA MET A 62 -7.29 1.06 6.05
C MET A 62 -8.06 -0.25 6.32
N ALA A 63 -8.77 -0.32 7.44
CA ALA A 63 -9.64 -1.45 7.79
C ALA A 63 -10.80 -1.70 6.80
N LYS A 64 -11.15 -0.72 5.96
CA LYS A 64 -12.23 -0.81 4.97
C LYS A 64 -11.73 -1.07 3.55
N ILE A 65 -10.43 -1.17 3.34
CA ILE A 65 -9.88 -1.34 2.00
C ILE A 65 -9.96 -2.83 1.59
N GLU A 66 -10.32 -3.04 0.33
CA GLU A 66 -10.58 -4.36 -0.25
C GLU A 66 -9.37 -4.88 -1.02
N ALA A 67 -8.56 -3.96 -1.58
CA ALA A 67 -7.34 -4.29 -2.28
C ALA A 67 -6.34 -3.13 -2.24
N VAL A 68 -5.07 -3.47 -2.44
CA VAL A 68 -3.97 -2.54 -2.67
C VAL A 68 -3.45 -2.75 -4.09
N LEU A 69 -3.22 -1.66 -4.81
CA LEU A 69 -2.62 -1.67 -6.14
C LEU A 69 -1.17 -1.20 -6.02
N CYS A 70 -0.24 -2.12 -6.25
CA CYS A 70 1.18 -1.85 -6.19
C CYS A 70 1.75 -1.54 -7.58
N ASP A 71 2.68 -0.59 -7.67
CA ASP A 71 3.41 -0.29 -8.93
C ASP A 71 4.76 -1.01 -9.03
N ASP A 72 4.97 -2.04 -8.19
CA ASP A 72 6.15 -2.89 -8.24
C ASP A 72 6.16 -3.78 -9.48
N LEU A 73 7.35 -4.25 -9.87
CA LEU A 73 7.49 -5.07 -11.08
C LEU A 73 7.08 -6.53 -10.84
N SER A 74 7.55 -7.13 -9.73
CA SER A 74 7.51 -8.59 -9.55
C SER A 74 7.35 -9.04 -8.08
N GLY A 75 6.66 -8.28 -7.24
CA GLY A 75 6.54 -8.67 -5.83
C GLY A 75 7.80 -8.36 -5.03
N GLU A 76 8.26 -7.11 -5.07
CA GLU A 76 9.53 -6.66 -4.47
C GLU A 76 9.51 -6.63 -2.93
N GLY A 77 8.35 -6.89 -2.33
CA GLY A 77 8.14 -6.90 -0.89
C GLY A 77 7.78 -5.54 -0.31
N PHE A 78 7.60 -5.51 1.01
CA PHE A 78 7.28 -4.27 1.71
C PHE A 78 8.52 -3.38 1.86
N ARG A 79 8.40 -2.11 1.48
CA ARG A 79 9.45 -1.10 1.64
C ARG A 79 8.87 0.19 2.20
N SER A 80 9.19 0.49 3.46
CA SER A 80 8.72 1.69 4.15
C SER A 80 9.38 2.95 3.59
N ILE A 81 8.57 3.94 3.19
CA ILE A 81 9.03 5.28 2.79
C ILE A 81 9.88 5.93 3.89
N ALA A 82 9.51 5.72 5.16
CA ALA A 82 10.24 6.28 6.29
C ALA A 82 11.70 5.81 6.37
N ASN A 83 12.01 4.60 5.86
CA ASN A 83 13.37 4.07 5.85
C ASN A 83 14.20 4.53 4.64
N ILE A 84 13.55 5.12 3.62
CA ILE A 84 14.20 5.52 2.37
C ILE A 84 14.57 7.01 2.40
N ILE A 85 13.83 7.82 3.13
CA ILE A 85 14.06 9.28 3.27
C ILE A 85 14.91 9.58 4.54
N SER A 86 15.49 8.56 5.18
CA SER A 86 16.36 8.72 6.35
C SER A 86 17.81 8.99 5.99
#